data_AF-A0A956GQE4-F1
#
_entry.id   AF-A0A956GQE4-F1
#
_cell.length_a   1.000
_cell.length_b   1.000
_cell.length_c   1.000
_cell.angle_alpha   90.00
_cell.angle_beta   90.00
_cell.angle_gamma   90.00
#
_symmetry.space_group_name_H-M   'P 1'
#
loop_
_entity.id
_entity.type
_entity.pdbx_description
1 polymer ?
#
loop_
_entity_poly.entity_id
_entity_poly.type
_entity_poly.pdbx_seq_one_letter_code
_entity_poly.pdbx_strand_id
1 'polypeptide(L)'
;TTREDRLRALVALGRAGRADVAPALREVLDDGQFNVGAAEALARLGDRAAEPRLLDQLEVPSLQVGAALGLRRLDPQLDPSRYLPALVAQLDLDKDTARVSAAEAILVLTGPPEIAERD
;
A
#
# COMPACT_ATOMS: atom_id res chain seq x y z
N THR A 1 -8.94 -26.36 6.02
CA THR A 1 -8.50 -25.07 5.47
C THR A 1 -7.00 -24.99 5.56
N THR A 2 -6.31 -24.72 4.46
CA THR A 2 -4.84 -24.61 4.47
C THR A 2 -4.42 -23.30 5.17
N ARG A 3 -3.14 -23.17 5.58
CA ARG A 3 -2.60 -21.88 6.07
C ARG A 3 -2.86 -20.78 5.04
N GLU A 4 -2.65 -21.09 3.77
CA GLU A 4 -2.84 -20.16 2.65
C GLU A 4 -4.30 -19.68 2.55
N ASP A 5 -5.27 -20.59 2.61
CA ASP A 5 -6.70 -20.23 2.59
C ASP A 5 -7.09 -19.33 3.76
N ARG A 6 -6.50 -19.57 4.94
CA ARG A 6 -6.72 -18.72 6.12
C ARG A 6 -6.18 -17.32 5.91
N LEU A 7 -4.96 -17.19 5.37
CA LEU A 7 -4.33 -15.89 5.10
C LEU A 7 -5.10 -15.12 4.03
N ARG A 8 -5.51 -15.79 2.94
CA ARG A 8 -6.40 -15.21 1.92
C ARG A 8 -7.69 -14.68 2.54
N ALA A 9 -8.34 -15.47 3.39
CA ALA A 9 -9.58 -15.06 4.06
C ALA A 9 -9.36 -13.86 4.99
N LEU A 10 -8.28 -13.86 5.79
CA LEU A 10 -7.92 -12.73 6.66
C LEU A 10 -7.73 -11.43 5.87
N VAL A 11 -6.95 -11.47 4.77
CA VAL A 11 -6.73 -10.32 3.89
C VAL A 11 -8.05 -9.83 3.29
N ALA A 12 -8.88 -10.75 2.79
CA ALA A 12 -10.17 -10.39 2.20
C ALA A 12 -11.11 -9.73 3.23
N LEU A 13 -11.16 -10.24 4.46
CA LEU A 13 -11.95 -9.66 5.54
C LEU A 13 -11.47 -8.25 5.90
N GLY A 14 -10.16 -8.04 6.03
CA GLY A 14 -9.60 -6.73 6.32
C GLY A 14 -9.89 -5.71 5.21
N ARG A 15 -9.73 -6.10 3.94
CA ARG A 15 -10.13 -5.27 2.79
C ARG A 15 -11.61 -4.91 2.80
N ALA A 16 -12.47 -5.80 3.31
CA ALA A 16 -13.89 -5.57 3.49
C ALA A 16 -14.25 -4.73 4.73
N GLY A 17 -13.27 -4.20 5.47
CA GLY A 17 -13.50 -3.34 6.63
C GLY A 17 -13.71 -4.07 7.96
N ARG A 18 -13.40 -5.37 8.04
CA ARG A 18 -13.51 -6.15 9.28
C ARG A 18 -12.36 -5.82 10.23
N ALA A 19 -12.55 -4.80 11.07
CA ALA A 19 -11.52 -4.35 12.00
C ALA A 19 -11.07 -5.41 13.01
N ASP A 20 -11.90 -6.43 13.29
CA ASP A 20 -11.57 -7.54 14.19
C ASP A 20 -10.38 -8.39 13.71
N VAL A 21 -10.04 -8.35 12.41
CA VAL A 21 -8.89 -9.08 11.87
C VAL A 21 -7.57 -8.30 11.94
N ALA A 22 -7.57 -7.03 12.36
CA ALA A 22 -6.36 -6.19 12.35
C ALA A 22 -5.17 -6.80 13.13
N PRO A 23 -5.34 -7.36 14.36
CA PRO A 23 -4.21 -7.99 15.05
C PRO A 23 -3.59 -9.15 14.26
N ALA A 24 -4.42 -10.00 13.66
CA ALA A 24 -3.94 -11.11 12.85
C ALA A 24 -3.25 -10.62 11.55
N LEU A 25 -3.76 -9.56 10.93
CA LEU A 25 -3.12 -8.98 9.74
C LEU A 25 -1.75 -8.38 10.05
N ARG A 26 -1.54 -7.82 11.25
CA ARG A 26 -0.21 -7.31 11.66
C ARG A 26 0.83 -8.42 11.70
N GLU A 27 0.45 -9.62 12.15
CA GLU A 27 1.35 -10.79 12.11
C GLU A 27 1.69 -11.23 10.68
N VAL A 28 0.84 -10.90 9.70
CA VAL A 28 1.01 -11.25 8.28
C VAL A 28 1.87 -10.23 7.54
N LEU A 29 2.13 -9.04 8.11
CA LEU A 29 3.02 -8.04 7.49
C LEU A 29 4.44 -8.55 7.24
N ASP A 30 4.88 -9.54 8.02
CA ASP A 30 6.18 -10.19 7.86
C ASP A 30 6.11 -11.51 7.07
N ASP A 31 4.92 -11.88 6.58
CA ASP A 31 4.75 -13.03 5.70
C ASP A 31 5.19 -12.69 4.26
N GLY A 32 6.07 -13.50 3.67
CA GLY A 32 6.62 -13.18 2.35
C GLY A 32 5.59 -13.11 1.21
N GLN A 33 4.55 -13.95 1.23
CA GLN A 33 3.57 -14.03 0.14
C GLN A 33 2.36 -13.11 0.38
N PHE A 34 1.97 -12.92 1.64
CA PHE A 34 0.73 -12.23 2.01
C PHE A 34 0.95 -10.82 2.57
N ASN A 35 2.18 -10.38 2.81
CA ASN A 35 2.49 -9.03 3.30
C ASN A 35 1.84 -7.90 2.48
N VAL A 36 1.83 -8.00 1.15
CA VAL A 36 1.25 -6.97 0.27
C VAL A 36 -0.23 -6.78 0.56
N GLY A 37 -0.98 -7.89 0.57
CA GLY A 37 -2.41 -7.86 0.86
C GLY A 37 -2.71 -7.44 2.30
N ALA A 38 -1.87 -7.84 3.26
CA ALA A 38 -2.02 -7.46 4.66
C ALA A 38 -1.79 -5.95 4.86
N ALA A 39 -0.77 -5.38 4.25
CA ALA A 39 -0.49 -3.94 4.31
C ALA A 39 -1.65 -3.12 3.72
N GLU A 40 -2.18 -3.52 2.55
CA GLU A 40 -3.34 -2.85 1.95
C GLU A 40 -4.58 -2.95 2.85
N ALA A 41 -4.86 -4.14 3.38
CA ALA A 41 -6.01 -4.37 4.27
C ALA A 41 -5.91 -3.51 5.54
N LEU A 42 -4.74 -3.45 6.16
CA LEU A 42 -4.49 -2.62 7.34
C LEU A 42 -4.59 -1.12 7.03
N ALA A 43 -4.09 -0.68 5.87
CA ALA A 43 -4.24 0.71 5.43
C ALA A 43 -5.72 1.11 5.27
N ARG A 44 -6.55 0.24 4.68
CA ARG A 44 -8.01 0.44 4.58
C ARG A 44 -8.69 0.51 5.93
N LEU A 45 -8.17 -0.19 6.94
CA LEU A 45 -8.65 -0.15 8.32
C LEU A 45 -8.10 1.05 9.11
N GLY A 46 -7.26 1.90 8.50
CA GLY A 46 -6.62 3.03 9.19
C GLY A 46 -5.48 2.63 10.14
N ASP A 47 -4.96 1.41 10.02
CA ASP A 47 -3.93 0.88 10.91
C ASP A 47 -2.52 1.22 10.42
N ARG A 48 -1.85 2.13 11.14
CA ARG A 48 -0.50 2.61 10.81
C ARG A 48 0.59 1.55 10.86
N ALA A 49 0.32 0.35 11.38
CA ALA A 49 1.25 -0.77 11.27
C ALA A 49 1.59 -1.12 9.80
N ALA A 50 0.74 -0.76 8.84
CA ALA A 50 1.01 -0.96 7.42
C ALA A 50 2.10 -0.05 6.84
N GLU A 51 2.38 1.11 7.45
CA GLU A 51 3.23 2.16 6.87
C GLU A 51 4.61 1.65 6.42
N PRO A 52 5.38 0.89 7.22
CA PRO A 52 6.70 0.40 6.80
C PRO A 52 6.62 -0.52 5.57
N ARG A 53 5.59 -1.37 5.48
CA ARG A 53 5.42 -2.26 4.34
C ARG A 53 4.94 -1.55 3.10
N LEU A 54 4.12 -0.51 3.23
CA LEU A 54 3.74 0.33 2.10
C LEU A 54 4.94 1.11 1.57
N LEU A 55 5.84 1.57 2.44
CA LEU A 55 7.12 2.18 2.04
C LEU A 55 7.97 1.22 1.20
N ASP A 56 8.18 -0.02 1.67
CA ASP A 56 8.90 -1.04 0.91
C ASP A 56 8.24 -1.29 -0.47
N GLN A 57 6.90 -1.25 -0.53
CA GLN A 57 6.14 -1.49 -1.75
C GLN A 57 6.24 -0.34 -2.77
N LEU A 58 6.59 0.88 -2.38
CA LEU A 58 6.86 1.98 -3.33
C LEU A 58 8.08 1.71 -4.21
N GLU A 59 8.98 0.80 -3.81
CA GLU A 59 10.14 0.43 -4.61
C GLU A 59 9.81 -0.61 -5.70
N VAL A 60 8.62 -1.23 -5.63
CA VAL A 60 8.17 -2.26 -6.56
C VAL A 60 7.19 -1.66 -7.57
N PRO A 61 7.53 -1.55 -8.87
CA PRO A 61 6.70 -0.88 -9.88
C PRO A 61 5.23 -1.29 -9.87
N SER A 62 4.95 -2.59 -9.79
CA SER A 62 3.57 -3.11 -9.81
C SER A 62 2.76 -2.82 -8.54
N LEU A 63 3.39 -2.32 -7.47
CA LEU A 63 2.76 -2.07 -6.18
C LEU A 63 2.70 -0.58 -5.82
N GLN A 64 3.43 0.28 -6.54
CA GLN A 64 3.59 1.71 -6.26
C GLN A 64 2.27 2.45 -6.05
N VAL A 65 1.31 2.28 -6.95
CA VAL A 65 0.02 2.99 -6.88
C VAL A 65 -0.77 2.54 -5.66
N GLY A 66 -0.86 1.23 -5.42
CA GLY A 66 -1.55 0.69 -4.25
C GLY A 66 -0.91 1.13 -2.93
N ALA A 67 0.43 1.15 -2.88
CA ALA A 67 1.19 1.64 -1.75
C ALA A 67 0.94 3.13 -1.47
N ALA A 68 0.99 3.97 -2.52
CA ALA A 68 0.70 5.40 -2.44
C ALA A 68 -0.72 5.68 -1.91
N LEU A 69 -1.71 4.94 -2.43
CA LEU A 69 -3.09 5.03 -1.95
C LEU A 69 -3.22 4.61 -0.49
N GLY A 70 -2.55 3.51 -0.09
CA GLY A 70 -2.50 3.06 1.29
C GLY A 70 -1.91 4.12 2.24
N LEU A 71 -0.78 4.71 1.87
CA LEU A 71 -0.14 5.77 2.66
C LEU A 71 -1.05 6.99 2.80
N ARG A 72 -1.69 7.41 1.69
CA ARG A 72 -2.63 8.55 1.68
C ARG A 72 -3.86 8.29 2.56
N ARG A 73 -4.37 7.06 2.59
CA ARG A 73 -5.47 6.65 3.49
C ARG A 73 -5.08 6.70 4.96
N LEU A 74 -3.85 6.29 5.29
CA LEU A 74 -3.34 6.34 6.66
C LEU A 74 -3.12 7.76 7.18
N ASP A 75 -2.79 8.69 6.28
CA ASP A 75 -2.57 10.08 6.61
C ASP A 75 -2.89 11.00 5.42
N PRO A 76 -4.13 11.52 5.35
CA PRO A 76 -4.54 12.48 4.32
C PRO A 76 -3.73 13.79 4.34
N GLN A 77 -3.01 14.08 5.43
CA GLN A 77 -2.16 15.25 5.59
C GLN A 77 -0.67 14.91 5.49
N LEU A 78 -0.31 13.69 5.06
CA LEU A 78 1.10 13.31 4.90
C LEU A 78 1.85 14.33 4.05
N ASP A 79 3.09 14.59 4.44
CA ASP A 79 4.04 15.34 3.63
C ASP A 79 4.55 14.44 2.49
N PRO A 80 4.19 14.71 1.23
CA PRO A 80 4.58 13.86 0.11
C PRO A 80 6.10 13.80 -0.09
N SER A 81 6.82 14.86 0.30
CA SER A 81 8.26 15.01 0.08
C SER A 81 9.08 13.87 0.70
N ARG A 82 8.57 13.22 1.75
CA ARG A 82 9.17 12.04 2.38
C ARG A 82 9.25 10.82 1.44
N TYR A 83 8.34 10.72 0.48
CA TYR A 83 8.13 9.55 -0.37
C TYR A 83 8.60 9.77 -1.82
N LEU A 84 8.65 11.03 -2.25
CA LEU A 84 9.02 11.39 -3.63
C LEU A 84 10.40 10.88 -4.08
N PRO A 85 11.47 10.89 -3.26
CA PRO A 85 12.79 10.46 -3.73
C PRO A 85 12.80 9.03 -4.30
N ALA A 86 12.08 8.10 -3.65
CA ALA A 86 12.01 6.71 -4.10
C ALA A 86 11.30 6.57 -5.45
N LEU A 87 10.22 7.33 -5.66
CA LEU A 87 9.43 7.30 -6.90
C LEU A 87 10.10 8.07 -8.05
N VAL A 88 10.72 9.22 -7.75
CA VAL A 88 11.42 10.04 -8.74
C VAL A 88 12.59 9.27 -9.35
N ALA A 89 13.34 8.52 -8.54
CA ALA A 89 14.42 7.66 -9.05
C ALA A 89 13.94 6.61 -10.06
N GLN A 90 12.66 6.22 -10.00
CA GLN A 90 12.08 5.24 -10.93
C GLN A 90 11.60 5.85 -12.26
N LEU A 91 11.43 7.18 -12.33
CA LEU A 91 11.09 7.88 -13.57
C LEU A 91 12.23 7.88 -14.60
N ASP A 92 13.46 7.73 -14.12
CA ASP A 92 14.68 7.70 -14.93
C ASP A 92 15.06 6.28 -15.39
N LEU A 93 14.30 5.25 -15.00
CA LEU A 93 14.53 3.88 -15.42
C LEU A 93 14.02 3.66 -16.85
N ASP A 94 14.77 2.89 -17.64
CA ASP A 94 14.50 2.60 -19.07
C ASP A 94 13.27 1.69 -19.32
N LYS A 95 12.40 1.50 -18.32
CA LYS A 95 11.22 0.64 -18.38
C LYS A 95 9.95 1.49 -18.34
N ASP A 96 9.24 1.54 -19.46
CA ASP A 96 8.02 2.35 -19.62
C ASP A 96 6.97 2.09 -18.52
N THR A 97 6.77 0.83 -18.13
CA THR A 97 5.79 0.48 -17.08
C THR A 97 6.17 1.04 -15.72
N ALA A 98 7.45 1.02 -15.35
CA ALA A 98 7.92 1.57 -14.08
C ALA A 98 7.74 3.10 -14.03
N ARG A 99 7.97 3.78 -15.15
CA ARG A 99 7.79 5.23 -15.27
C ARG A 99 6.34 5.64 -15.09
N VAL A 100 5.41 4.90 -15.72
CA VAL A 100 3.96 5.19 -15.59
C VAL A 100 3.49 4.96 -14.15
N SER A 101 3.82 3.81 -13.55
CA SER A 101 3.41 3.51 -12.17
C SER A 101 3.99 4.49 -11.16
N ALA A 102 5.25 4.92 -11.34
CA ALA A 102 5.86 5.92 -10.49
C ALA A 102 5.19 7.29 -10.64
N ALA A 103 4.88 7.72 -11.87
CA ALA A 103 4.18 8.98 -12.12
C ALA A 103 2.77 8.99 -11.51
N GLU A 104 2.03 7.88 -11.64
CA GLU A 104 0.71 7.72 -11.02
C GLU A 104 0.80 7.75 -9.48
N ALA A 105 1.76 7.06 -8.89
CA ALA A 105 1.97 7.07 -7.44
C ALA A 105 2.32 8.48 -6.92
N ILE A 106 3.15 9.23 -7.66
CA ILE A 106 3.45 10.64 -7.33
C ILE A 106 2.18 11.49 -7.40
N LEU A 107 1.35 11.31 -8.43
CA LEU A 107 0.07 12.02 -8.55
C LEU A 107 -0.85 11.72 -7.36
N VAL A 108 -0.94 10.46 -6.92
CA VAL A 108 -1.73 10.08 -5.74
C VAL A 108 -1.24 10.78 -4.46
N LEU A 109 0.08 10.82 -4.24
CA LEU A 109 0.65 11.39 -3.01
C LEU A 109 0.58 12.92 -2.97
N THR A 110 0.80 13.57 -4.10
CA THR A 110 0.85 15.04 -4.21
C THR A 110 -0.50 15.66 -4.54
N GLY A 111 -1.42 14.87 -5.07
CA GLY A 111 -2.72 15.31 -5.52
C GLY A 111 -3.71 15.55 -4.38
N PRO A 112 -4.90 16.07 -4.73
CA PRO A 112 -5.97 16.29 -3.77
C PRO A 112 -6.37 14.95 -3.11
N PRO A 113 -6.63 14.94 -1.78
CA PRO A 113 -6.79 13.70 -0.99
C PRO A 113 -7.92 12.79 -1.51
N GLU A 114 -8.91 13.35 -2.20
CA GLU A 114 -10.04 12.66 -2.81
C GLU A 114 -9.61 11.61 -3.87
N ILE A 115 -8.39 11.72 -4.42
CA ILE A 115 -7.84 10.70 -5.33
C ILE A 115 -7.74 9.34 -4.62
N ALA A 116 -7.44 9.32 -3.33
CA ALA A 116 -7.32 8.08 -2.56
C ALA A 116 -8.66 7.45 -2.16
N GLU A 117 -9.78 8.15 -2.39
CA GLU A 117 -11.12 7.69 -2.03
C GLU A 117 -11.86 7.02 -3.20
N ARG A 118 -11.29 7.02 -4.41
CA ARG A 118 -11.95 6.61 -5.66
C ARG A 118 -11.83 5.13 -6.05
N ASP A 119 -11.37 4.26 -5.16
CA ASP A 119 -11.30 2.79 -5.41
C ASP A 119 -12.54 2.03 -4.92
#